data_AF-A0A0Q7UF43-F1
#
_entry.id   AF-A0A0Q7UF43-F1
#
_cell.length_a   1.000
_cell.length_b   1.000
_cell.length_c   1.000
_cell.angle_alpha   90.00
_cell.angle_beta   90.00
_cell.angle_gamma   90.00
#
_symmetry.space_group_name_H-M   'P 1'
#
loop_
_entity.id
_entity.type
_entity.pdbx_description
1 polymer ?
#
loop_
_entity_poly.entity_id
_entity_poly.type
_entity_poly.pdbx_seq_one_letter_code
_entity_poly.pdbx_strand_id
1 'polypeptide(L)'
;MRRAFIVLAALGLTACGPRPAQQAEICAIFALPGVPGDTQLGDAGDLAWAKAHERALFKSGVIYGPPWQVMGHGRSWGRCPVRPKPVEHLLISPDGGYAMTKGGRRANGHPVSFGACYYEKDPTGWRLRACRRTLNDPVPLVPFKR
;
A
#
# COMPACT_ATOMS: atom_id res chain seq x y z
N MET A 1 28.61 -16.73 -30.84
CA MET A 1 27.77 -17.36 -29.78
C MET A 1 27.71 -16.58 -28.45
N ARG A 2 28.69 -15.72 -28.08
CA ARG A 2 28.65 -14.95 -26.82
C ARG A 2 27.66 -13.77 -26.77
N ARG A 3 27.19 -13.26 -27.92
CA ARG A 3 26.27 -12.10 -27.97
C ARG A 3 24.80 -12.46 -27.71
N ALA A 4 24.38 -13.70 -27.96
CA ALA A 4 23.01 -14.14 -27.71
C ALA A 4 22.67 -14.28 -26.22
N PHE A 5 23.67 -14.62 -25.38
CA PHE A 5 23.49 -14.78 -23.94
C PHE A 5 23.33 -13.44 -23.19
N ILE A 6 23.88 -12.35 -23.72
CA ILE A 6 23.75 -11.01 -23.09
C ILE A 6 22.34 -10.46 -23.28
N VAL A 7 21.67 -10.78 -24.40
CA VAL A 7 20.30 -10.34 -24.67
C VAL A 7 19.28 -11.10 -23.80
N LEU A 8 19.50 -12.40 -23.52
CA LEU A 8 18.64 -13.16 -22.59
C LEU A 8 18.78 -12.69 -21.13
N ALA A 9 19.98 -12.28 -20.70
CA ALA A 9 20.18 -11.75 -19.35
C ALA A 9 19.52 -10.36 -19.15
N ALA A 10 19.44 -9.54 -20.19
CA ALA A 10 18.77 -8.25 -20.14
C ALA A 10 17.23 -8.36 -20.11
N LEU A 11 16.67 -9.43 -20.70
CA LEU A 11 15.22 -9.69 -20.68
C LEU A 11 14.73 -10.22 -19.31
N GLY A 12 15.60 -10.85 -18.52
CA GLY A 12 15.27 -11.40 -17.20
C GLY A 12 15.15 -10.36 -16.07
N LEU A 13 15.65 -9.13 -16.27
CA LEU A 13 15.66 -8.09 -15.22
C LEU A 13 14.39 -7.23 -15.19
N THR A 14 13.40 -7.50 -16.04
CA THR A 14 12.12 -6.76 -16.05
C THR A 14 11.06 -7.33 -15.10
N ALA A 15 11.36 -8.40 -14.35
CA ALA A 15 10.32 -9.26 -13.78
C ALA A 15 9.99 -9.07 -12.28
N CYS A 16 10.60 -8.14 -11.55
CA CYS A 16 10.38 -8.05 -10.09
C CYS A 16 9.80 -6.72 -9.57
N GLY A 17 9.41 -5.80 -10.46
CA GLY A 17 8.87 -4.49 -10.10
C GLY A 17 7.52 -4.19 -10.76
N PRO A 18 6.74 -3.23 -10.20
CA PRO A 18 5.53 -2.76 -10.86
C PRO A 18 5.88 -2.08 -12.20
N ARG A 19 4.93 -2.08 -13.14
CA ARG A 19 5.08 -1.37 -14.42
C ARG A 19 5.27 0.14 -14.17
N PRO A 20 5.95 0.90 -15.05
CA PRO A 20 6.22 2.32 -14.82
C PRO A 20 4.99 3.17 -14.45
N ALA A 21 3.86 2.99 -15.17
CA ALA A 21 2.63 3.69 -14.86
C ALA A 21 2.10 3.34 -13.46
N GLN A 22 2.16 2.06 -13.07
CA GLN A 22 1.75 1.61 -11.73
C GLN A 22 2.69 2.12 -10.63
N GLN A 23 4.00 2.18 -10.90
CA GLN A 23 4.96 2.78 -9.99
C GLN A 23 4.64 4.26 -9.73
N ALA A 24 4.27 5.02 -10.78
CA ALA A 24 3.89 6.42 -10.63
C ALA A 24 2.66 6.61 -9.73
N GLU A 25 1.64 5.76 -9.90
CA GLU A 25 0.44 5.75 -9.05
C GLU A 25 0.77 5.47 -7.58
N ILE A 26 1.56 4.43 -7.34
CA ILE A 26 2.04 4.05 -5.99
C ILE A 26 2.82 5.21 -5.36
N CYS A 27 3.73 5.84 -6.11
CA CYS A 27 4.53 6.93 -5.59
C CYS A 27 3.70 8.19 -5.33
N ALA A 28 2.67 8.46 -6.13
CA ALA A 28 1.74 9.54 -5.87
C ALA A 28 1.00 9.34 -4.53
N ILE A 29 0.55 8.12 -4.23
CA ILE A 29 -0.05 7.78 -2.93
C ILE A 29 0.96 8.02 -1.78
N PHE A 30 2.20 7.55 -1.95
CA PHE A 30 3.22 7.72 -0.91
C PHE A 30 3.66 9.17 -0.69
N ALA A 31 3.55 10.03 -1.71
CA ALA A 31 3.88 11.46 -1.61
C ALA A 31 2.86 12.26 -0.76
N LEU A 32 1.62 11.81 -0.64
CA LEU A 32 0.59 12.47 0.18
C LEU A 32 0.95 12.46 1.66
N PRO A 33 0.57 13.44 2.50
CA PRO A 33 1.12 13.59 3.87
C PRO A 33 0.72 12.50 4.89
N GLY A 34 -0.20 11.59 4.57
CA GLY A 34 -0.72 10.59 5.52
C GLY A 34 0.33 9.56 5.95
N VAL A 35 0.42 9.34 7.27
CA VAL A 35 1.26 8.32 7.92
C VAL A 35 0.36 7.37 8.73
N PRO A 36 0.24 6.09 8.33
CA PRO A 36 -0.56 5.11 9.06
C PRO A 36 -0.17 5.01 10.54
N GLY A 37 -1.17 5.01 11.42
CA GLY A 37 -0.98 4.91 12.87
C GLY A 37 -0.55 6.20 13.56
N ASP A 38 0.01 7.19 12.84
CA ASP A 38 0.42 8.47 13.43
C ASP A 38 -0.55 9.59 13.07
N THR A 39 -1.01 9.66 11.82
CA THR A 39 -1.98 10.64 11.34
C THR A 39 -3.40 10.24 11.74
N GLN A 40 -4.18 11.22 12.20
CA GLN A 40 -5.64 11.13 12.33
C GLN A 40 -6.26 12.18 11.42
N LEU A 41 -7.16 11.74 10.54
CA LEU A 41 -7.82 12.60 9.57
C LEU A 41 -9.19 12.02 9.20
N GLY A 42 -10.13 12.92 8.96
CA GLY A 42 -11.44 12.62 8.40
C GLY A 42 -12.56 12.88 9.40
N ASP A 43 -13.70 13.33 8.89
CA ASP A 43 -14.93 13.45 9.65
C ASP A 43 -15.70 12.10 9.74
N ALA A 44 -16.90 12.11 10.31
CA ALA A 44 -17.72 10.90 10.44
C ALA A 44 -18.07 10.28 9.08
N GLY A 45 -18.30 11.10 8.05
CA GLY A 45 -18.56 10.64 6.69
C GLY A 45 -17.34 9.97 6.08
N ASP A 46 -16.16 10.51 6.34
CA ASP A 46 -14.88 9.98 5.85
C ASP A 46 -14.56 8.63 6.45
N LEU A 47 -14.81 8.49 7.74
CA LEU A 47 -14.60 7.23 8.45
C LEU A 47 -15.62 6.16 8.02
N ALA A 48 -16.86 6.55 7.73
CA ALA A 48 -17.86 5.64 7.19
C ALA A 48 -17.47 5.17 5.77
N TRP A 49 -17.06 6.11 4.90
CA TRP A 49 -16.54 5.81 3.57
C TRP A 49 -15.33 4.88 3.64
N ALA A 50 -14.36 5.17 4.52
CA ALA A 50 -13.15 4.37 4.70
C ALA A 50 -13.47 2.93 5.13
N LYS A 51 -14.38 2.74 6.11
CA LYS A 51 -14.80 1.41 6.57
C LYS A 51 -15.47 0.60 5.46
N ALA A 52 -16.30 1.23 4.64
CA ALA A 52 -16.95 0.56 3.51
C ALA A 52 -15.92 0.06 2.48
N HIS A 53 -14.93 0.89 2.15
CA HIS A 53 -13.91 0.57 1.15
C HIS A 53 -12.81 -0.37 1.69
N GLU A 54 -12.49 -0.33 2.99
CA GLU A 54 -11.52 -1.23 3.61
C GLU A 54 -11.89 -2.70 3.40
N ARG A 55 -13.16 -3.04 3.63
CA ARG A 55 -13.66 -4.41 3.44
C ARG A 55 -13.53 -4.86 1.98
N ALA A 56 -13.79 -3.95 1.04
CA ALA A 56 -13.62 -4.24 -0.38
C ALA A 56 -12.14 -4.45 -0.75
N LEU A 57 -11.23 -3.62 -0.22
CA LEU A 57 -9.79 -3.77 -0.42
C LEU A 57 -9.26 -5.11 0.10
N PHE A 58 -9.68 -5.56 1.28
CA PHE A 58 -9.27 -6.88 1.77
C PHE A 58 -9.85 -8.04 0.96
N LYS A 59 -11.02 -7.84 0.32
CA LYS A 59 -11.66 -8.88 -0.48
C LYS A 59 -11.03 -9.04 -1.87
N SER A 60 -10.70 -7.93 -2.53
CA SER A 60 -10.30 -7.95 -3.95
C SER A 60 -9.18 -6.99 -4.32
N GLY A 61 -8.68 -6.18 -3.38
CA GLY A 61 -7.61 -5.24 -3.64
C GLY A 61 -6.29 -5.94 -4.00
N VAL A 62 -5.51 -5.30 -4.85
CA VAL A 62 -4.13 -5.73 -5.11
C VAL A 62 -3.27 -5.30 -3.95
N ILE A 63 -2.68 -6.28 -3.25
CA ILE A 63 -1.80 -6.05 -2.11
C ILE A 63 -0.37 -5.84 -2.62
N TYR A 64 0.22 -4.74 -2.19
CA TYR A 64 1.63 -4.43 -2.37
C TYR A 64 2.35 -4.42 -1.03
N GLY A 65 3.53 -5.03 -1.03
CA GLY A 65 4.47 -5.03 0.08
C GLY A 65 5.79 -4.34 -0.29
N PRO A 66 6.67 -4.14 0.71
CA PRO A 66 7.97 -3.55 0.50
C PRO A 66 8.83 -4.38 -0.45
N PRO A 67 9.75 -3.74 -1.19
CA PRO A 67 10.50 -4.37 -2.27
C PRO A 67 11.43 -5.51 -1.82
N TRP A 68 11.72 -5.63 -0.52
CA TRP A 68 12.53 -6.70 0.06
C TRP A 68 11.71 -7.94 0.47
N GLN A 69 10.38 -7.85 0.54
CA GLN A 69 9.49 -8.98 0.84
C GLN A 69 9.03 -9.71 -0.43
N VAL A 70 10.00 -10.22 -1.21
CA VAL A 70 9.74 -10.91 -2.50
C VAL A 70 9.01 -12.25 -2.34
N MET A 71 9.00 -12.82 -1.12
CA MET A 71 8.31 -14.08 -0.78
C MET A 71 6.99 -13.90 -0.01
N GLY A 72 6.52 -12.66 0.18
CA GLY A 72 5.23 -12.40 0.82
C GLY A 72 4.04 -12.60 -0.13
N HIS A 73 2.85 -12.81 0.41
CA HIS A 73 1.60 -12.72 -0.38
C HIS A 73 1.37 -11.26 -0.82
N GLY A 74 1.92 -10.87 -1.97
CA GLY A 74 1.76 -9.51 -2.50
C GLY A 74 2.76 -9.16 -3.60
N ARG A 75 2.51 -8.05 -4.29
CA ARG A 75 3.43 -7.49 -5.29
C ARG A 75 4.41 -6.53 -4.62
N SER A 76 5.61 -6.38 -5.16
CA SER A 76 6.50 -5.29 -4.73
C SER A 76 5.90 -3.93 -5.15
N TRP A 77 5.93 -2.93 -4.26
CA TRP A 77 5.63 -1.53 -4.64
C TRP A 77 6.82 -0.77 -5.24
N GLY A 78 7.97 -1.45 -5.42
CA GLY A 78 9.17 -0.87 -6.02
C GLY A 78 9.81 0.25 -5.21
N ARG A 79 10.31 1.28 -5.89
CA ARG A 79 11.05 2.40 -5.28
C ARG A 79 10.40 3.74 -5.62
N CYS A 80 10.20 4.58 -4.61
CA CYS A 80 9.73 5.95 -4.76
C CYS A 80 10.78 6.93 -4.22
N PRO A 81 10.91 8.14 -4.80
CA PRO A 81 11.89 9.14 -4.35
C PRO A 81 11.51 9.83 -3.04
N VAL A 82 10.42 9.42 -2.39
CA VAL A 82 9.91 10.02 -1.15
C VAL A 82 10.47 9.31 0.08
N ARG A 83 10.56 10.03 1.21
CA ARG A 83 11.02 9.47 2.48
C ARG A 83 10.17 8.25 2.86
N PRO A 84 10.77 7.11 3.23
CA PRO A 84 10.03 5.93 3.64
C PRO A 84 9.18 6.25 4.87
N LYS A 85 7.90 5.93 4.75
CA LYS A 85 6.94 5.91 5.86
C LYS A 85 6.88 4.50 6.43
N PRO A 86 6.40 4.33 7.67
CA PRO A 86 6.18 3.02 8.27
C PRO A 86 4.95 2.33 7.68
N VAL A 87 4.94 2.14 6.35
CA VAL A 87 3.91 1.37 5.65
C VAL A 87 4.40 -0.06 5.54
N GLU A 88 3.54 -0.99 5.94
CA GLU A 88 3.76 -2.44 5.80
C GLU A 88 3.02 -2.97 4.57
N HIS A 89 1.83 -2.45 4.29
CA HIS A 89 1.02 -2.83 3.14
C HIS A 89 0.39 -1.63 2.45
N LEU A 90 0.33 -1.68 1.13
CA LEU A 90 -0.49 -0.82 0.29
C LEU A 90 -1.51 -1.69 -0.44
N LEU A 91 -2.79 -1.37 -0.35
CA LEU A 91 -3.85 -2.04 -1.07
C LEU A 91 -4.45 -1.04 -2.05
N ILE A 92 -4.57 -1.42 -3.32
CA ILE A 92 -5.23 -0.60 -4.35
C ILE A 92 -6.40 -1.39 -4.90
N SER A 93 -7.55 -0.74 -5.07
CA SER A 93 -8.74 -1.36 -5.66
C SER A 93 -8.46 -1.83 -7.10
N PRO A 94 -9.15 -2.87 -7.62
CA PRO A 94 -8.94 -3.34 -8.98
C PRO A 94 -9.18 -2.29 -10.07
N ASP A 95 -10.11 -1.37 -9.83
CA ASP A 95 -10.43 -0.24 -10.71
C ASP A 95 -9.47 0.96 -10.53
N GLY A 96 -8.58 0.92 -9.52
CA GLY A 96 -7.65 2.01 -9.22
C GLY A 96 -8.31 3.28 -8.68
N GLY A 97 -9.59 3.24 -8.28
CA GLY A 97 -10.34 4.39 -7.77
C GLY A 97 -10.07 4.71 -6.30
N TYR A 98 -9.61 3.74 -5.50
CA TYR A 98 -9.32 3.94 -4.08
C TYR A 98 -8.19 3.04 -3.60
N ALA A 99 -7.53 3.46 -2.53
CA ALA A 99 -6.40 2.75 -1.97
C ALA A 99 -6.33 2.92 -0.44
N MET A 100 -5.54 2.06 0.20
CA MET A 100 -5.24 2.14 1.63
C MET A 100 -3.79 1.79 1.88
N THR A 101 -3.11 2.56 2.72
CA THR A 101 -1.84 2.16 3.33
C THR A 101 -2.10 1.70 4.76
N LYS A 102 -1.43 0.63 5.18
CA LYS A 102 -1.51 0.05 6.51
C LYS A 102 -0.12 -0.14 7.08
N GLY A 103 0.05 0.15 8.36
CA GLY A 103 1.33 0.02 9.06
C GLY A 103 1.39 0.92 10.27
N GLY A 104 2.60 1.11 10.77
CA GLY A 104 2.91 2.03 11.85
C GLY A 104 4.31 1.82 12.39
N ARG A 105 4.78 2.78 13.19
CA ARG A 105 6.10 2.74 13.82
C ARG A 105 6.21 1.57 14.79
N ARG A 106 7.43 1.04 14.85
CA ARG A 106 7.86 0.05 15.86
C ARG A 106 8.99 0.64 16.70
N ALA A 107 9.01 0.30 17.98
CA ALA A 107 10.13 0.56 18.89
C ALA A 107 10.56 -0.76 19.52
N ASN A 108 11.85 -1.09 19.45
CA ASN A 108 12.39 -2.36 19.97
C ASN A 108 11.65 -3.60 19.43
N GLY A 109 11.23 -3.59 18.17
CA GLY A 109 10.47 -4.68 17.55
C GLY A 109 8.96 -4.68 17.86
N HIS A 110 8.50 -3.88 18.83
CA HIS A 110 7.09 -3.80 19.22
C HIS A 110 6.35 -2.68 18.48
N PRO A 111 5.09 -2.90 18.04
CA PRO A 111 4.30 -1.84 17.43
C PRO A 111 3.95 -0.78 18.49
N VAL A 112 4.35 0.48 18.25
CA VAL A 112 4.01 1.64 19.11
C VAL A 112 2.97 2.56 18.46
N SER A 113 2.69 2.33 17.19
CA SER A 113 1.57 2.89 16.45
C SER A 113 1.17 1.86 15.40
N PHE A 114 -0.11 1.84 15.05
CA PHE A 114 -0.60 1.03 13.95
C PHE A 114 -1.93 1.61 13.49
N GLY A 115 -2.17 1.60 12.19
CA GLY A 115 -3.37 2.18 11.62
C GLY A 115 -3.42 2.06 10.11
N ALA A 116 -4.34 2.82 9.54
CA ALA A 116 -4.55 2.89 8.11
C ALA A 116 -4.81 4.33 7.66
N CYS A 117 -4.32 4.66 6.46
CA CYS A 117 -4.70 5.86 5.73
C CYS A 117 -5.37 5.45 4.42
N TYR A 118 -6.42 6.16 4.04
CA TYR A 118 -7.29 5.85 2.91
C TYR A 118 -7.21 6.97 1.89
N TYR A 119 -7.20 6.57 0.64
CA TYR A 119 -6.98 7.45 -0.49
C TYR A 119 -8.07 7.20 -1.52
N GLU A 120 -8.46 8.29 -2.18
CA GLU A 120 -9.40 8.26 -3.28
C GLU A 120 -8.72 8.91 -4.48
N LYS A 121 -8.97 8.35 -5.65
CA LYS A 121 -8.49 8.90 -6.90
C LYS A 121 -9.59 9.69 -7.56
N ASP A 122 -9.33 10.96 -7.80
CA ASP A 122 -10.20 11.85 -8.57
C ASP A 122 -9.47 12.26 -9.89
N PRO A 123 -10.11 13.05 -10.77
CA PRO A 123 -9.49 13.47 -12.03
C PRO A 123 -8.19 14.27 -11.87
N THR A 124 -7.98 14.91 -10.72
CA THR A 124 -6.77 15.70 -10.43
C THR A 124 -5.64 14.84 -9.82
N GLY A 125 -5.98 13.66 -9.30
CA GLY A 125 -5.02 12.68 -8.82
C GLY A 125 -5.47 12.00 -7.54
N TRP A 126 -4.50 11.48 -6.79
CA TRP A 126 -4.77 10.89 -5.48
C TRP A 126 -4.96 11.97 -4.43
N ARG A 127 -5.97 11.79 -3.58
CA ARG A 127 -6.14 12.57 -2.36
C ARG A 127 -6.24 11.68 -1.14
N LEU A 128 -5.70 12.16 -0.02
CA LEU A 128 -5.86 11.52 1.27
C LEU A 128 -7.26 11.85 1.80
N ARG A 129 -8.07 10.83 2.07
CA ARG A 129 -9.44 11.02 2.54
C ARG A 129 -9.60 10.82 4.05
N ALA A 130 -8.97 9.80 4.62
CA ALA A 130 -9.04 9.54 6.04
C ALA A 130 -7.75 8.89 6.55
N CYS A 131 -7.46 9.03 7.83
CA CYS A 131 -6.48 8.21 8.54
C CYS A 131 -7.01 7.88 9.92
N ARG A 132 -6.83 6.63 10.35
CA ARG A 132 -7.24 6.18 11.68
C ARG A 132 -6.19 5.27 12.31
N ARG A 133 -6.06 5.39 13.63
CA ARG A 133 -5.32 4.43 14.45
C ARG A 133 -6.17 3.19 14.67
N THR A 134 -5.52 2.03 14.64
CA THR A 134 -6.15 0.73 14.88
C THR A 134 -5.29 -0.16 15.77
N LEU A 135 -4.27 0.39 16.45
CA LEU A 135 -3.36 -0.38 17.31
C LEU A 135 -4.12 -1.17 18.39
N ASN A 136 -5.18 -0.58 18.93
CA ASN A 136 -6.01 -1.18 19.98
C ASN A 136 -7.36 -1.65 19.45
N ASP A 137 -7.61 -1.53 18.14
CA ASP A 137 -8.85 -2.01 17.56
C ASP A 137 -8.81 -3.54 17.51
N PRO A 138 -9.90 -4.24 17.87
CA PRO A 138 -9.96 -5.68 17.69
C PRO A 138 -9.73 -6.00 16.21
N VAL A 139 -8.76 -6.87 15.93
CA VAL A 139 -8.45 -7.31 14.57
C VAL A 139 -9.72 -7.88 13.95
N PRO A 140 -10.19 -7.37 12.79
CA PRO A 140 -11.29 -8.01 12.09
C PRO A 140 -10.90 -9.47 11.84
N LEU A 141 -11.70 -10.42 12.33
CA LEU A 141 -11.52 -11.84 12.04
C LEU A 141 -11.73 -12.02 10.53
N VAL A 142 -10.68 -11.84 9.74
CA VAL A 142 -10.67 -12.27 8.34
C VAL A 142 -10.51 -13.77 8.40
N PRO A 143 -11.47 -14.58 7.93
CA PRO A 143 -11.28 -16.01 7.86
C PRO A 143 -10.13 -16.24 6.87
N PHE A 144 -8.96 -16.62 7.39
CA PHE A 144 -7.95 -17.27 6.59
C PHE A 144 -8.59 -18.54 6.05
N LYS A 145 -9.02 -18.53 4.78
CA LYS A 145 -9.34 -19.78 4.10
C LYS A 145 -8.05 -20.60 4.09
N ARG A 146 -8.08 -21.73 4.82
CA ARG A 146 -7.10 -22.80 4.69
C ARG A 146 -7.15 -23.38 3.28
#